data_AF-A0A9D6EUU2-F1
#
_entry.id   AF-A0A9D6EUU2-F1
#
_cell.length_a   1.000
_cell.length_b   1.000
_cell.length_c   1.000
_cell.angle_alpha   90.00
_cell.angle_beta   90.00
_cell.angle_gamma   90.00
#
_symmetry.space_group_name_H-M   'P 1'
#
loop_
_entity.id
_entity.type
_entity.pdbx_description
1 polymer ?
#
loop_
_entity_poly.entity_id
_entity_poly.type
_entity_poly.pdbx_seq_one_letter_code
_entity_poly.pdbx_strand_id
1 'polypeptide(L)'
;MLKNKKIGLLHTTIRGDEKLIIEAAKKNRVSLDIIDVREQIFDPDNSYGFDVVLERCVSTVKGMHALEFFASLNIPCVNSLSVAQ
;
A
#
# COMPACT_ATOMS: atom_id res chain seq x y z
N MET A 1 -15.20 -19.92 -1.70
CA MET A 1 -14.69 -19.09 -0.58
C MET A 1 -14.08 -17.84 -1.17
N LEU A 2 -14.54 -16.64 -0.78
CA LEU A 2 -13.84 -15.41 -1.12
C LEU A 2 -12.49 -15.44 -0.39
N LYS A 3 -11.38 -15.40 -1.13
CA LYS A 3 -10.03 -15.27 -0.57
C LYS A 3 -10.02 -13.98 0.26
N ASN A 4 -9.65 -14.05 1.55
CA ASN A 4 -9.44 -12.85 2.35
C ASN A 4 -8.35 -12.02 1.67
N LYS A 5 -8.76 -10.90 1.06
CA LYS A 5 -7.84 -10.01 0.34
C LYS A 5 -6.91 -9.32 1.33
N LYS A 6 -5.61 -9.35 1.07
CA LYS A 6 -4.59 -8.64 1.85
C LYS A 6 -4.15 -7.38 1.11
N ILE A 7 -4.29 -6.23 1.75
CA ILE A 7 -3.96 -4.92 1.22
C ILE A 7 -2.74 -4.36 1.96
N GLY A 8 -1.73 -3.88 1.23
CA GLY A 8 -0.67 -3.04 1.81
C GLY A 8 -1.04 -1.57 1.69
N LEU A 9 -1.13 -0.83 2.80
CA LEU A 9 -1.39 0.62 2.83
C LEU A 9 -0.08 1.37 3.01
N LEU A 10 0.39 2.02 1.95
CA LEU A 10 1.61 2.84 2.00
C LEU A 10 1.27 4.23 2.54
N HIS A 11 2.02 4.68 3.54
CA HIS A 11 1.91 6.06 4.01
C HIS A 11 3.27 6.64 4.39
N THR A 12 3.37 7.96 4.34
CA THR A 12 4.41 8.71 5.06
C THR A 12 3.86 9.34 6.34
N THR A 13 2.56 9.63 6.39
CA THR A 13 1.88 10.23 7.53
C THR A 13 0.45 9.71 7.56
N ILE A 14 -0.06 9.36 8.73
CA ILE A 14 -1.47 8.95 8.88
C ILE A 14 -2.32 10.20 9.16
N ARG A 15 -3.16 10.60 8.20
CA ARG A 15 -4.10 11.73 8.33
C ARG A 15 -5.53 11.24 8.55
N GLY A 16 -6.51 12.13 8.49
CA GLY A 16 -7.93 11.79 8.60
C GLY A 16 -8.36 10.76 7.55
N ASP A 17 -7.94 10.94 6.29
CA ASP A 17 -8.30 10.04 5.20
C ASP A 17 -7.77 8.61 5.43
N GLU A 18 -6.51 8.48 5.82
CA GLU A 18 -5.91 7.16 6.10
C GLU A 18 -6.59 6.48 7.30
N LYS A 19 -6.98 7.24 8.34
CA LYS A 19 -7.76 6.69 9.45
C LYS A 19 -9.10 6.13 8.99
N LEU A 20 -9.81 6.84 8.10
CA LEU A 20 -11.08 6.35 7.55
C LEU A 20 -10.90 5.07 6.74
N ILE A 21 -9.82 4.94 5.98
CA ILE A 21 -9.48 3.71 5.24
C ILE A 21 -9.22 2.54 6.21
N ILE A 22 -8.44 2.79 7.27
CA ILE A 22 -8.14 1.78 8.30
C ILE A 22 -9.43 1.29 8.99
N GLU A 23 -10.32 2.21 9.37
CA GLU A 23 -11.62 1.86 9.96
C GLU A 23 -12.54 1.12 8.99
N ALA A 24 -12.54 1.51 7.71
CA ALA A 24 -13.28 0.80 6.67
C ALA A 24 -12.76 -0.63 6.49
N ALA A 25 -11.45 -0.86 6.48
CA ALA A 25 -10.87 -2.19 6.38
C ALA A 25 -11.28 -3.08 7.56
N LYS A 26 -11.24 -2.55 8.79
CA LYS A 26 -11.72 -3.25 10.00
C LYS A 26 -13.20 -3.62 9.89
N LYS A 27 -14.06 -2.66 9.53
CA LYS A 27 -15.52 -2.87 9.39
C LYS A 27 -15.85 -3.94 8.35
N ASN A 28 -15.10 -3.99 7.25
CA ASN A 28 -15.30 -4.93 6.16
C ASN A 28 -14.51 -6.24 6.31
N ARG A 29 -13.77 -6.43 7.41
CA ARG A 29 -12.92 -7.61 7.67
C ARG A 29 -11.90 -7.88 6.55
N VAL A 30 -11.35 -6.81 5.99
CA VAL A 30 -10.25 -6.86 5.01
C VAL A 30 -8.93 -6.82 5.75
N SER A 31 -7.98 -7.69 5.36
CA SER A 31 -6.64 -7.68 5.97
C SER A 31 -5.86 -6.48 5.42
N LEU A 32 -5.42 -5.59 6.31
CA LEU A 32 -4.73 -4.36 5.95
C LEU A 32 -3.42 -4.25 6.74
N ASP A 33 -2.30 -4.25 6.03
CA ASP A 33 -0.97 -4.02 6.59
C ASP A 33 -0.59 -2.56 6.35
N ILE A 34 -0.33 -1.80 7.41
CA ILE A 34 0.03 -0.38 7.33
C ILE A 34 1.55 -0.28 7.26
N ILE A 35 2.06 0.36 6.20
CA ILE A 35 3.48 0.41 5.88
C ILE A 35 3.94 1.87 5.87
N ASP A 36 4.82 2.21 6.81
CA ASP A 36 5.49 3.50 6.80
C ASP A 36 6.66 3.46 5.82
N VAL A 37 6.49 4.06 4.64
CA VAL A 37 7.50 4.04 3.57
C VAL A 37 8.77 4.84 3.92
N ARG A 38 8.78 5.56 5.05
CA ARG A 38 9.97 6.26 5.52
C ARG A 38 10.94 5.32 6.21
N GLU A 39 10.41 4.32 6.91
CA GLU A 39 11.16 3.39 7.74
C GLU A 39 11.31 2.02 7.08
N GLN A 40 10.41 1.68 6.15
CA GLN A 40 10.43 0.40 5.46
C GLN A 40 11.64 0.30 4.52
N ILE A 41 12.42 -0.77 4.70
CA ILE A 41 13.41 -1.21 3.72
C ILE A 41 12.72 -2.17 2.76
N PHE A 42 12.72 -1.81 1.47
CA PHE A 42 12.15 -2.64 0.40
C PHE A 42 13.22 -3.54 -0.18
N ASP A 43 12.98 -4.84 -0.13
CA ASP A 43 13.90 -5.89 -0.56
C ASP A 43 13.15 -6.79 -1.54
N PRO A 44 13.60 -6.89 -2.81
CA PRO A 44 12.91 -7.67 -3.84
C PRO A 44 12.88 -9.17 -3.54
N ASP A 45 13.75 -9.68 -2.67
CA ASP A 45 13.77 -11.10 -2.31
C ASP A 45 12.71 -11.45 -1.25
N ASN A 46 12.07 -10.45 -0.64
CA ASN A 46 11.01 -10.65 0.34
C ASN A 46 9.65 -10.92 -0.30
N SER A 47 8.89 -11.84 0.32
CA SER A 47 7.48 -12.05 -0.02
C SER A 47 6.59 -11.18 0.85
N TYR A 48 5.94 -10.21 0.24
CA TYR A 48 5.02 -9.28 0.92
C TYR A 48 3.59 -9.84 1.07
N GLY A 49 3.19 -10.74 0.18
CA GLY A 49 1.90 -11.42 0.23
C GLY A 49 0.67 -10.53 0.02
N PHE A 50 0.83 -9.34 -0.54
CA PHE A 50 -0.27 -8.42 -0.85
C PHE A 50 -0.97 -8.82 -2.15
N ASP A 51 -2.31 -8.79 -2.14
CA ASP A 51 -3.10 -8.91 -3.37
C ASP A 51 -3.18 -7.55 -4.10
N VAL A 52 -3.02 -6.44 -3.38
CA VAL A 52 -3.01 -5.07 -3.91
C VAL A 52 -2.33 -4.13 -2.91
N VAL A 53 -1.71 -3.07 -3.41
CA VAL A 53 -1.12 -1.99 -2.61
C VAL A 53 -1.87 -0.69 -2.85
N LEU A 54 -2.17 0.05 -1.78
CA LEU A 54 -2.84 1.35 -1.79
C LEU A 54 -1.84 2.44 -1.38
N GLU A 55 -1.51 3.32 -2.32
CA GLU A 55 -0.59 4.44 -2.15
C GLU A 55 -1.34 5.63 -1.55
N ARG A 56 -0.89 6.09 -0.36
CA ARG A 56 -1.45 7.22 0.40
C ARG A 56 -0.36 8.12 0.98
N CYS A 57 0.84 8.12 0.41
CA CYS A 57 1.93 8.96 0.88
C CYS A 57 1.62 10.43 0.62
N VAL A 58 2.09 11.28 1.53
CA VAL A 58 2.08 12.74 1.32
C VAL A 58 3.28 13.14 0.44
N SER A 59 4.40 12.43 0.57
CA SER A 59 5.57 12.64 -0.28
C SER A 59 5.38 11.90 -1.61
N THR A 60 5.24 12.66 -2.70
CA THR A 60 5.20 12.12 -4.06
C THR A 60 6.42 11.27 -4.38
N VAL A 61 7.63 11.74 -4.01
CA VAL A 61 8.89 11.02 -4.30
C VAL A 61 8.94 9.66 -3.60
N LYS A 62 8.66 9.61 -2.29
CA LYS A 62 8.67 8.34 -1.55
C LYS A 62 7.55 7.41 -1.99
N GLY A 63 6.36 7.97 -2.24
CA GLY A 63 5.22 7.21 -2.77
C GLY A 63 5.53 6.59 -4.13
N MET A 64 6.15 7.35 -5.04
CA MET A 64 6.53 6.88 -6.37
C MET A 64 7.54 5.72 -6.30
N HIS A 65 8.61 5.85 -5.52
CA HIS A 65 9.59 4.77 -5.39
C HIS A 65 8.99 3.50 -4.76
N ALA A 66 8.10 3.64 -3.78
CA ALA A 66 7.39 2.50 -3.21
C ALA A 66 6.43 1.87 -4.24
N LEU A 67 5.73 2.67 -5.04
CA LEU A 67 4.90 2.19 -6.14
C LEU A 67 5.70 1.44 -7.20
N GLU A 68 6.83 2.00 -7.65
CA GLU A 68 7.73 1.39 -8.63
C GLU A 68 8.23 0.04 -8.13
N PHE A 69 8.61 -0.04 -6.86
CA PHE A 69 9.02 -1.28 -6.21
C PHE A 69 7.90 -2.34 -6.27
N PHE A 70 6.69 -2.04 -5.77
CA PHE A 70 5.61 -3.03 -5.77
C PHE A 70 5.11 -3.40 -7.16
N ALA A 71 5.11 -2.46 -8.10
CA ALA A 71 4.80 -2.74 -9.50
C ALA A 71 5.84 -3.67 -10.14
N SER A 72 7.13 -3.53 -9.81
CA SER A 72 8.20 -4.43 -10.28
C SER A 72 8.01 -5.88 -9.80
N LEU A 73 7.36 -6.06 -8.64
CA LEU A 73 6.96 -7.37 -8.11
C LEU A 73 5.64 -7.89 -8.71
N ASN A 74 5.10 -7.21 -9.73
CA ASN A 74 3.79 -7.50 -10.35
C ASN A 74 2.61 -7.43 -9.36
N ILE A 75 2.76 -6.68 -8.27
CA ILE A 75 1.66 -6.43 -7.33
C ILE A 75 0.85 -5.23 -7.83
N PRO A 76 -0.48 -5.36 -8.02
CA PRO A 76 -1.32 -4.26 -8.45
C PRO A 76 -1.26 -3.09 -7.46
N CYS A 77 -1.17 -1.86 -7.98
CA CYS A 77 -1.11 -0.65 -7.18
C CYS A 77 -2.30 0.27 -7.46
N VAL A 78 -2.80 0.93 -6.41
CA VAL A 78 -3.83 1.96 -6.48
C VAL A 78 -3.27 3.24 -5.85
N ASN A 79 -3.13 4.36 -6.56
CA ASN A 79 -3.28 4.47 -8.02
C ASN A 79 -2.16 3.71 -8.77
N SER A 80 -2.41 3.38 -10.03
CA SER A 80 -1.38 2.82 -10.90
C SER A 80 -0.26 3.84 -11.14
N LEU A 81 0.94 3.35 -11.48
CA LEU A 81 2.09 4.22 -11.82
C LEU A 81 1.73 5.29 -12.87
N SER A 82 0.99 4.92 -13.91
CA SER A 82 0.57 5.82 -14.98
C SER A 82 -0.32 6.98 -14.53
N VAL A 83 -0.98 6.86 -13.37
CA VAL A 83 -1.86 7.89 -12.80
C VAL A 83 -1.15 8.68 -11.69
N ALA A 84 -0.15 8.08 -11.04
CA ALA A 84 0.62 8.70 -9.97
C ALA A 84 1.73 9.65 -10.47
N GLN A 85 2.12 9.54 -11.75
CA GLN A 85 3.13 10.37 -12.41
C GLN A 85 2.62 11.78 -12.74
#